data_AF-A0A0D2LMT8-F1
#
_entry.id   AF-A0A0D2LMT8-F1
#
_cell.length_a   1.000
_cell.length_b   1.000
_cell.length_c   1.000
_cell.angle_alpha   90.00
_cell.angle_beta   90.00
_cell.angle_gamma   90.00
#
_symmetry.space_group_name_H-M   'P 1'
#
loop_
_entity.id
_entity.type
_entity.pdbx_description
1 polymer ?
#
loop_
_entity_poly.entity_id
_entity_poly.type
_entity_poly.pdbx_seq_one_letter_code
_entity_poly.pdbx_strand_id
1 'polypeptide(L)'
;MTAVALLVVYCGYLVFQLGSHSDLFRAPAEGGDDDGGGGGGANDEHKEAPSLTFGAALVWLAGITVLVAFCSEALTGSIEEVSHAWGLSQSFLGFIVLPIAGNACEHITAVFVAMKNKMDLSMGVAIGSSIQIGLLAVPLVTVVGWATHHPFSLAFDPFSALVLVLSVLHTSIMIEDSQSNWLEGLQLVVTYFIVAVAYAMTT
;
A
#
# COMPACT_ATOMS: atom_id res chain seq x y z
N MET A 1 9.83 -18.34 -13.24
CA MET A 1 11.10 -17.58 -13.32
C MET A 1 10.94 -16.11 -12.94
N THR A 2 9.99 -15.37 -13.54
CA THR A 2 9.77 -13.93 -13.24
C THR A 2 9.55 -13.65 -11.76
N ALA A 3 8.73 -14.45 -11.05
CA ALA A 3 8.52 -14.29 -9.61
C ALA A 3 9.83 -14.35 -8.79
N VAL A 4 10.70 -15.32 -9.09
CA VAL A 4 12.00 -15.46 -8.40
C VAL A 4 12.92 -14.27 -8.71
N ALA A 5 12.94 -13.79 -9.96
CA ALA A 5 13.70 -12.61 -10.31
C ALA A 5 13.24 -11.35 -9.55
N LEU A 6 11.91 -11.15 -9.41
CA LEU A 6 11.35 -10.04 -8.64
C LEU A 6 11.70 -10.12 -7.15
N LEU A 7 11.69 -11.32 -6.56
CA LEU A 7 12.13 -11.52 -5.18
C LEU A 7 13.62 -11.23 -4.99
N VAL A 8 14.47 -11.60 -5.95
CA VAL A 8 15.90 -11.25 -5.93
C VAL A 8 16.09 -9.74 -6.00
N VAL A 9 15.32 -9.05 -6.86
CA VAL A 9 15.31 -7.58 -6.91
C VAL A 9 14.86 -7.00 -5.57
N TYR A 10 13.84 -7.58 -4.93
CA TYR A 10 13.40 -7.13 -3.61
C TYR A 10 14.47 -7.32 -2.53
N CYS A 11 15.22 -8.43 -2.54
CA CYS A 11 16.37 -8.60 -1.65
C CYS A 11 17.44 -7.52 -1.89
N GLY A 12 17.73 -7.20 -3.16
CA GLY A 12 18.61 -6.08 -3.50
C GLY A 12 18.07 -4.73 -2.99
N TYR A 13 16.76 -4.50 -3.13
CA TYR A 13 16.07 -3.33 -2.60
C TYR A 13 16.17 -3.24 -1.07
N LEU A 14 16.03 -4.35 -0.34
CA LEU A 14 16.23 -4.36 1.12
C LEU A 14 17.67 -4.01 1.52
N VAL A 15 18.68 -4.52 0.79
CA VAL A 15 20.08 -4.14 1.00
C VAL A 15 20.30 -2.65 0.71
N PHE A 16 19.63 -2.13 -0.32
CA PHE A 16 19.65 -0.70 -0.64
C PHE A 16 19.04 0.13 0.49
N GLN A 17 17.83 -0.24 0.92
CA GLN A 17 17.02 0.47 1.91
C GLN A 17 17.59 0.41 3.33
N LEU A 18 18.10 -0.75 3.77
CA LEU A 18 18.55 -0.96 5.14
C LEU A 18 20.06 -0.80 5.33
N GLY A 19 20.83 -0.88 4.23
CA GLY A 19 22.29 -0.87 4.27
C GLY A 19 22.88 0.34 3.54
N SER A 20 22.95 0.26 2.22
CA SER A 20 23.78 1.19 1.44
C SER A 20 23.27 2.64 1.39
N HIS A 21 21.95 2.83 1.45
CA HIS A 21 21.29 4.13 1.25
C HIS A 21 20.23 4.38 2.34
N SER A 22 20.44 3.84 3.54
CA SER A 22 19.50 3.99 4.67
C SER A 22 19.19 5.44 5.04
N ASP A 23 20.11 6.36 4.74
CA ASP A 23 19.95 7.78 5.01
C ASP A 23 18.86 8.43 4.14
N LEU A 24 18.59 7.89 2.94
CA LEU A 24 17.49 8.34 2.07
C LEU A 24 16.11 7.91 2.56
N PHE A 25 16.05 6.84 3.37
CA PHE A 25 14.79 6.29 3.89
C PHE A 25 14.56 6.64 5.36
N ARG A 26 15.53 7.31 6.00
CA ARG A 26 15.40 7.81 7.36
C ARG A 26 14.55 9.08 7.32
N ALA A 27 13.49 9.12 8.11
CA ALA A 27 12.75 10.37 8.30
C ALA A 27 13.74 11.47 8.73
N PRO A 28 13.67 12.69 8.17
CA PRO A 28 14.54 13.79 8.59
C PRO A 28 14.44 13.91 10.11
N ALA A 29 15.58 13.79 10.80
CA ALA A 29 15.63 14.20 12.20
C ALA A 29 15.21 15.67 12.21
N GLU A 30 14.18 16.01 12.97
CA GLU A 30 13.77 17.41 13.15
C GLU A 30 15.02 18.18 13.59
N GLY A 31 15.58 18.94 12.65
CA GLY A 31 16.64 19.89 12.91
C GLY A 31 16.05 20.97 13.79
N GLY A 32 16.52 21.03 15.03
CA GLY A 32 16.24 22.16 15.88
C GLY A 32 16.79 23.43 15.24
N ASP A 33 15.92 24.38 15.01
CA ASP A 33 16.24 25.80 15.16
C ASP A 33 15.08 26.45 15.91
N ASP A 34 15.45 26.97 17.08
CA ASP A 34 14.69 27.84 17.96
C ASP A 34 14.61 29.23 17.31
N ASP A 35 13.43 29.64 16.81
CA ASP A 35 13.05 31.05 16.91
C ASP A 35 11.52 31.25 16.85
N GLY A 36 11.00 32.07 17.76
CA GLY A 36 9.63 32.00 18.27
C GLY A 36 8.54 32.73 17.49
N GLY A 37 7.29 32.37 17.78
CA GLY A 37 6.09 33.10 17.35
C GLY A 37 4.81 32.30 17.57
N GLY A 38 4.11 32.57 18.68
CA GLY A 38 3.05 31.71 19.21
C GLY A 38 1.77 31.53 18.38
N GLY A 39 1.10 30.40 18.64
CA GLY A 39 -0.25 30.09 18.18
C GLY A 39 -0.64 28.66 18.53
N GLY A 40 -1.25 28.45 19.69
CA GLY A 40 -1.46 27.14 20.29
C GLY A 40 -2.39 26.17 19.55
N GLY A 41 -2.07 24.88 19.68
CA GLY A 41 -2.90 23.74 19.28
C GLY A 41 -2.16 22.43 19.58
N ALA A 42 -2.53 21.78 20.67
CA ALA A 42 -1.86 20.63 21.28
C ALA A 42 -1.53 19.45 20.34
N ASN A 43 -0.27 19.00 20.38
CA ASN A 43 0.07 17.65 20.81
C ASN A 43 1.58 17.55 21.07
N ASP A 44 1.93 17.30 22.32
CA ASP A 44 3.26 16.92 22.75
C ASP A 44 3.75 15.71 21.95
N GLU A 45 4.76 15.90 21.10
CA GLU A 45 5.54 14.79 20.55
C GLU A 45 6.47 14.24 21.64
N HIS A 46 5.88 13.50 22.57
CA HIS A 46 6.63 12.50 23.32
C HIS A 46 7.26 11.56 22.29
N LYS A 47 8.60 11.49 22.25
CA LYS A 47 9.30 10.28 21.84
C LYS A 47 8.74 9.14 22.69
N GLU A 48 7.75 8.43 22.16
CA GLU A 48 7.17 7.27 22.82
C GLU A 48 8.31 6.25 22.96
N ALA A 49 8.83 6.12 24.19
CA ALA A 49 9.59 4.95 24.55
C ALA A 49 8.74 3.71 24.21
N PRO A 50 9.32 2.61 23.69
CA PRO A 50 8.55 1.43 23.29
C PRO A 50 7.60 1.03 24.43
N SER A 51 6.30 1.23 24.22
CA SER A 51 5.28 1.02 25.25
C SER A 51 5.04 -0.46 25.53
N LEU A 52 5.57 -1.33 24.68
CA LEU A 52 5.47 -2.79 24.77
C LEU A 52 6.85 -3.42 24.95
N THR A 53 6.95 -4.36 25.90
CA THR A 53 8.09 -5.27 25.95
C THR A 53 8.10 -6.18 24.73
N PHE A 54 9.29 -6.66 24.32
CA PHE A 54 9.43 -7.53 23.16
C PHE A 54 8.49 -8.75 23.19
N GLY A 55 8.33 -9.37 24.36
CA GLY A 55 7.41 -10.49 24.55
C GLY A 55 5.94 -10.10 24.35
N ALA A 56 5.52 -8.95 24.89
CA ALA A 56 4.16 -8.44 24.70
C ALA A 56 3.89 -8.10 23.23
N ALA A 57 4.86 -7.49 22.54
CA ALA A 57 4.77 -7.18 21.11
C ALA A 57 4.62 -8.46 20.26
N LEU A 58 5.39 -9.50 20.56
CA LEU A 58 5.30 -10.78 19.84
C LEU A 58 3.94 -11.48 20.05
N VAL A 59 3.42 -11.44 21.28
CA VAL A 59 2.09 -12.00 21.58
C VAL A 59 0.99 -11.26 20.84
N TRP A 60 1.02 -9.92 20.85
CA TRP A 60 0.05 -9.11 20.10
C TRP A 60 0.15 -9.33 18.60
N LEU A 61 1.37 -9.37 18.05
CA LEU A 61 1.60 -9.65 16.64
C LEU A 61 0.97 -11.00 16.26
N ALA A 62 1.32 -12.07 16.97
CA ALA A 62 0.78 -13.41 16.69
C ALA A 62 -0.76 -13.45 16.83
N GLY A 63 -1.30 -12.86 17.90
CA GLY A 63 -2.74 -12.83 18.15
C GLY A 63 -3.53 -12.09 17.07
N ILE A 64 -3.06 -10.91 16.66
CA ILE A 64 -3.68 -10.12 15.59
C ILE A 64 -3.55 -10.83 14.26
N THR A 65 -2.39 -11.43 13.94
CA THR A 65 -2.20 -12.20 12.70
C THR A 65 -3.19 -13.36 12.60
N VAL A 66 -3.42 -14.11 13.68
CA VAL A 66 -4.41 -15.21 13.70
C VAL A 66 -5.84 -14.67 13.51
N LEU A 67 -6.17 -13.57 14.17
CA LEU A 67 -7.48 -12.93 14.02
C LEU A 67 -7.72 -12.47 12.57
N VAL A 68 -6.73 -11.80 11.97
CA VAL A 68 -6.79 -11.34 10.57
C VAL A 68 -6.90 -12.53 9.63
N ALA A 69 -6.21 -13.64 9.88
CA ALA A 69 -6.34 -14.85 9.07
C ALA A 69 -7.78 -15.40 9.09
N PHE A 70 -8.41 -15.48 10.26
CA PHE A 70 -9.80 -15.91 10.39
C PHE A 70 -10.77 -14.95 9.69
N CYS A 71 -10.59 -13.64 9.86
CA CYS A 71 -11.38 -12.63 9.17
C CYS A 71 -11.18 -12.70 7.64
N SER A 72 -9.96 -12.98 7.18
CA SER A 72 -9.65 -13.11 5.75
C SER A 72 -10.35 -14.33 5.14
N GLU A 73 -10.39 -15.46 5.83
CA GLU A 73 -11.11 -16.66 5.37
C GLU A 73 -12.60 -16.36 5.21
N ALA A 74 -13.23 -15.76 6.24
CA ALA A 74 -14.62 -15.33 6.19
C ALA A 74 -14.88 -14.33 5.05
N LEU A 75 -14.00 -13.33 4.89
CA LEU A 75 -14.10 -12.33 3.83
C LEU A 75 -14.05 -12.99 2.45
N THR A 76 -13.09 -13.89 2.20
CA THR A 76 -12.97 -14.57 0.90
C THR A 76 -14.19 -15.43 0.57
N GLY A 77 -14.78 -16.11 1.56
CA GLY A 77 -16.03 -16.86 1.38
C GLY A 77 -17.21 -15.97 1.02
N SER A 78 -17.31 -14.78 1.62
CA SER A 78 -18.40 -13.83 1.33
C SER A 78 -18.30 -13.14 -0.03
N ILE A 79 -17.13 -13.13 -0.70
CA ILE A 79 -16.97 -12.46 -2.01
C ILE A 79 -17.91 -13.07 -3.06
N GLU A 80 -18.00 -14.41 -3.11
CA GLU A 80 -18.85 -15.09 -4.08
C GLU A 80 -20.34 -14.84 -3.79
N GLU A 81 -20.74 -14.89 -2.51
CA GLU A 81 -22.11 -14.60 -2.08
C GLU A 81 -22.52 -13.16 -2.41
N VAL A 82 -21.66 -12.18 -2.14
CA VAL A 82 -21.91 -10.76 -2.44
C VAL A 82 -21.93 -10.52 -3.94
N SER A 83 -21.02 -11.15 -4.70
CA SER A 83 -21.00 -11.07 -6.16
C SER A 83 -22.33 -11.52 -6.76
N HIS A 84 -22.85 -12.67 -6.31
CA HIS A 84 -24.15 -13.19 -6.78
C HIS A 84 -25.34 -12.36 -6.31
N ALA A 85 -25.36 -11.92 -5.05
CA ALA A 85 -26.50 -11.20 -4.49
C ALA A 85 -26.65 -9.78 -5.06
N TRP A 86 -25.53 -9.08 -5.28
CA TRP A 86 -25.53 -7.66 -5.68
C TRP A 86 -25.22 -7.47 -7.18
N GLY A 87 -24.93 -8.56 -7.90
CA GLY A 87 -24.59 -8.52 -9.33
C GLY A 87 -23.26 -7.81 -9.61
N LEU A 88 -22.35 -7.78 -8.64
CA LEU A 88 -21.03 -7.17 -8.78
C LEU A 88 -20.03 -8.20 -9.29
N SER A 89 -19.12 -7.80 -10.20
CA SER A 89 -18.07 -8.70 -10.69
C SER A 89 -17.08 -9.03 -9.57
N GLN A 90 -16.59 -10.29 -9.55
CA GLN A 90 -15.55 -10.69 -8.59
C GLN A 90 -14.27 -9.88 -8.79
N SER A 91 -13.97 -9.48 -10.03
CA SER A 91 -12.88 -8.56 -10.37
C SER A 91 -13.04 -7.19 -9.72
N PHE A 92 -14.25 -6.61 -9.72
CA PHE A 92 -14.50 -5.33 -9.03
C PHE A 92 -14.29 -5.45 -7.53
N LEU A 93 -14.83 -6.50 -6.91
CA LEU A 93 -14.63 -6.75 -5.48
C LEU A 93 -13.14 -6.94 -5.15
N GLY A 94 -12.43 -7.74 -5.95
CA GLY A 94 -11.01 -8.07 -5.74
C GLY A 94 -10.03 -6.92 -6.01
N PHE A 95 -10.24 -6.13 -7.07
CA PHE A 95 -9.32 -5.06 -7.46
C PHE A 95 -9.66 -3.69 -6.86
N ILE A 96 -10.91 -3.45 -6.46
CA ILE A 96 -11.35 -2.14 -5.95
C ILE A 96 -11.69 -2.21 -4.46
N VAL A 97 -12.63 -3.09 -4.08
CA VAL A 97 -13.18 -3.08 -2.72
C VAL A 97 -12.17 -3.62 -1.70
N LEU A 98 -11.55 -4.77 -2.00
CA LEU A 98 -10.59 -5.43 -1.11
C LEU A 98 -9.37 -4.55 -0.79
N PRO A 99 -8.67 -3.95 -1.79
CA PRO A 99 -7.51 -3.11 -1.51
C PRO A 99 -7.85 -1.83 -0.73
N ILE A 100 -9.02 -1.23 -0.96
CA ILE A 100 -9.47 -0.07 -0.16
C ILE A 100 -9.62 -0.48 1.31
N ALA A 101 -10.28 -1.60 1.59
CA ALA A 101 -10.49 -2.06 2.95
C ALA A 101 -9.17 -2.48 3.63
N GLY A 102 -8.31 -3.20 2.91
CA GLY A 102 -7.01 -3.68 3.42
C GLY A 102 -6.04 -2.56 3.74
N ASN A 103 -6.04 -1.48 2.95
CA ASN A 103 -5.09 -0.37 3.06
C ASN A 103 -5.72 0.89 3.68
N ALA A 104 -6.96 0.82 4.20
CA ALA A 104 -7.69 1.99 4.69
C ALA A 104 -6.92 2.77 5.78
N CYS A 105 -6.35 2.06 6.76
CA CYS A 105 -5.58 2.67 7.84
C CYS A 105 -4.32 3.38 7.32
N GLU A 106 -3.65 2.80 6.33
CA GLU A 106 -2.47 3.40 5.68
C GLU A 106 -2.86 4.65 4.87
N HIS A 107 -3.95 4.59 4.10
CA HIS A 107 -4.47 5.74 3.35
C HIS A 107 -4.83 6.90 4.27
N ILE A 108 -5.53 6.62 5.37
CA ILE A 108 -5.89 7.63 6.38
C ILE A 108 -4.63 8.28 6.95
N THR A 109 -3.63 7.47 7.31
CA THR A 109 -2.36 7.95 7.85
C THR A 109 -1.62 8.81 6.83
N ALA A 110 -1.54 8.37 5.57
CA ALA A 110 -0.91 9.12 4.48
C ALA A 110 -1.59 10.48 4.27
N VAL A 111 -2.92 10.53 4.23
CA VAL A 111 -3.68 11.78 4.11
C VAL A 111 -3.40 12.71 5.30
N PHE A 112 -3.40 12.20 6.53
CA PHE A 112 -3.07 13.01 7.71
C PHE A 112 -1.65 13.59 7.65
N VAL A 113 -0.68 12.79 7.21
CA VAL A 113 0.71 13.23 7.04
C VAL A 113 0.82 14.29 5.93
N ALA A 114 0.11 14.09 4.81
CA ALA A 114 0.04 15.07 3.72
C ALA A 114 -0.60 16.39 4.17
N MET A 115 -1.67 16.35 4.98
CA MET A 115 -2.32 17.54 5.55
C MET A 115 -1.40 18.32 6.49
N LYS A 116 -0.39 17.68 7.08
CA LYS A 116 0.67 18.33 7.87
C LYS A 116 1.81 18.89 7.00
N ASN A 117 1.58 19.04 5.70
CA ASN A 117 2.56 19.51 4.73
C ASN A 117 3.82 18.63 4.62
N LYS A 118 3.71 17.34 4.99
CA LYS A 118 4.78 16.34 4.88
C LYS A 118 4.53 15.44 3.67
N MET A 119 4.41 16.02 2.47
CA MET A 119 4.03 15.28 1.25
C MET A 119 5.03 14.18 0.90
N ASP A 120 6.34 14.43 1.04
CA ASP A 120 7.38 13.42 0.77
C ASP A 120 7.21 12.16 1.65
N LEU A 121 6.84 12.34 2.92
CA LEU A 121 6.58 11.22 3.83
C LEU A 121 5.31 10.46 3.43
N SER A 122 4.25 11.18 3.03
CA SER A 122 3.03 10.57 2.50
C SER A 122 3.31 9.75 1.22
N MET A 123 4.09 10.31 0.30
CA MET A 123 4.52 9.64 -0.93
C MET A 123 5.39 8.41 -0.63
N GLY A 124 6.29 8.51 0.35
CA GLY A 124 7.11 7.40 0.83
C GLY A 124 6.27 6.21 1.33
N VAL A 125 5.17 6.48 2.06
CA VAL A 125 4.24 5.43 2.50
C VAL A 125 3.56 4.76 1.29
N ALA A 126 3.02 5.53 0.36
CA ALA A 126 2.29 5.01 -0.79
C ALA A 126 3.19 4.22 -1.78
N ILE A 127 4.36 4.79 -2.13
CA ILE A 127 5.34 4.15 -3.02
C ILE A 127 5.94 2.92 -2.35
N GLY A 128 6.28 3.01 -1.05
CA GLY A 128 6.82 1.89 -0.29
C GLY A 128 5.88 0.69 -0.26
N SER A 129 4.59 0.92 0.02
CA SER A 129 3.56 -0.13 -0.03
C SER A 129 3.43 -0.74 -1.44
N SER A 130 3.43 0.09 -2.49
CA SER A 130 3.38 -0.36 -3.89
C SER A 130 4.57 -1.25 -4.27
N ILE A 131 5.79 -0.88 -3.85
CA ILE A 131 7.01 -1.67 -4.05
C ILE A 131 6.91 -3.01 -3.32
N GLN A 132 6.43 -3.03 -2.09
CA GLN A 132 6.24 -4.27 -1.32
C GLN A 132 5.23 -5.20 -2.00
N ILE A 133 4.10 -4.68 -2.47
CA ILE A 133 3.10 -5.51 -3.18
C ILE A 133 3.69 -6.07 -4.48
N GLY A 134 4.33 -5.23 -5.30
CA GLY A 134 4.84 -5.61 -6.62
C GLY A 134 6.07 -6.51 -6.62
N LEU A 135 7.02 -6.28 -5.69
CA LEU A 135 8.29 -7.00 -5.67
C LEU A 135 8.35 -8.12 -4.62
N LEU A 136 7.53 -8.05 -3.56
CA LEU A 136 7.48 -9.07 -2.51
C LEU A 136 6.18 -9.86 -2.54
N ALA A 137 5.03 -9.23 -2.28
CA ALA A 137 3.80 -9.96 -1.96
C ALA A 137 3.31 -10.83 -3.13
N VAL A 138 3.11 -10.25 -4.32
CA VAL A 138 2.62 -10.99 -5.50
C VAL A 138 3.61 -12.08 -5.95
N PRO A 139 4.93 -11.81 -6.06
CA PRO A 139 5.91 -12.85 -6.36
C PRO A 139 5.99 -13.95 -5.31
N LEU A 140 5.91 -13.61 -4.02
CA LEU A 140 5.96 -14.57 -2.91
C LEU A 140 4.74 -15.50 -2.96
N VAL A 141 3.53 -14.97 -3.12
CA VAL A 141 2.31 -15.76 -3.27
C VAL A 141 2.41 -16.70 -4.47
N THR A 142 3.02 -16.25 -5.56
CA THR A 142 3.26 -17.11 -6.73
C THR A 142 4.17 -18.30 -6.40
N VAL A 143 5.28 -18.06 -5.70
CA VAL A 143 6.20 -19.14 -5.30
C VAL A 143 5.53 -20.09 -4.31
N VAL A 144 4.73 -19.58 -3.37
CA VAL A 144 3.92 -20.40 -2.45
C VAL A 144 2.89 -21.23 -3.20
N GLY A 145 2.23 -20.67 -4.23
CA GLY A 145 1.33 -21.40 -5.11
C GLY A 145 2.05 -22.58 -5.78
N TRP A 146 3.25 -22.36 -6.32
CA TRP A 146 4.06 -23.44 -6.90
C TRP A 146 4.43 -24.52 -5.89
N ALA A 147 4.81 -24.12 -4.67
CA ALA A 147 5.16 -25.05 -3.59
C ALA A 147 3.97 -25.87 -3.08
N THR A 148 2.76 -25.31 -3.13
CA THR A 148 1.51 -25.98 -2.72
C THR A 148 0.77 -26.64 -3.87
N HIS A 149 1.37 -26.70 -5.07
CA HIS A 149 0.78 -27.25 -6.30
C HIS A 149 -0.50 -26.53 -6.80
N HIS A 150 -0.70 -25.26 -6.43
CA HIS A 150 -1.76 -24.42 -6.99
C HIS A 150 -1.23 -23.63 -8.21
N PRO A 151 -1.93 -23.64 -9.36
CA PRO A 151 -1.50 -22.93 -10.56
C PRO A 151 -1.74 -21.42 -10.41
N PHE A 152 -0.83 -20.73 -9.71
CA PHE A 152 -0.81 -19.27 -9.62
C PHE A 152 0.27 -18.70 -10.56
N SER A 153 -0.08 -17.66 -11.31
CA SER A 153 0.80 -17.05 -12.31
C SER A 153 0.73 -15.53 -12.24
N LEU A 154 1.80 -14.85 -12.69
CA LEU A 154 1.84 -13.38 -12.85
C LEU A 154 1.20 -12.94 -14.19
N ALA A 155 0.50 -13.85 -14.89
CA ALA A 155 -0.19 -13.50 -16.11
C ALA A 155 -1.53 -12.83 -15.74
N PHE A 156 -1.50 -11.50 -15.69
CA PHE A 156 -2.72 -10.71 -15.56
C PHE A 156 -3.52 -10.73 -16.86
N ASP A 157 -4.83 -10.55 -16.73
CA ASP A 157 -5.68 -10.27 -17.88
C ASP A 157 -5.16 -9.02 -18.64
N PRO A 158 -5.22 -8.99 -19.99
CA PRO A 158 -4.73 -7.85 -20.76
C PRO A 158 -5.33 -6.51 -20.35
N PHE A 159 -6.60 -6.47 -19.92
CA PHE A 159 -7.23 -5.26 -19.42
C PHE A 159 -6.57 -4.80 -18.11
N SER A 160 -6.40 -5.71 -17.15
CA SER A 160 -5.75 -5.40 -15.87
C SER A 160 -4.30 -4.98 -16.03
N ALA A 161 -3.56 -5.64 -16.94
CA ALA A 161 -2.19 -5.28 -17.26
C ALA A 161 -2.11 -3.86 -17.87
N LEU A 162 -3.03 -3.52 -18.78
CA LEU A 162 -3.09 -2.19 -19.38
C LEU A 162 -3.41 -1.12 -18.34
N VAL A 163 -4.42 -1.35 -17.50
CA VAL A 163 -4.78 -0.44 -16.40
C VAL A 163 -3.58 -0.22 -15.49
N LEU A 164 -2.89 -1.28 -15.07
CA LEU A 164 -1.71 -1.17 -14.20
C LEU A 164 -0.61 -0.31 -14.84
N VAL A 165 -0.29 -0.56 -16.11
CA VAL A 165 0.74 0.22 -16.84
C VAL A 165 0.33 1.69 -16.95
N LEU A 166 -0.93 1.98 -17.29
CA LEU A 166 -1.44 3.34 -17.39
C LEU A 166 -1.46 4.06 -16.04
N SER A 167 -1.83 3.35 -14.95
CA SER A 167 -1.79 3.90 -13.60
C SER A 167 -0.36 4.25 -13.18
N VAL A 168 0.60 3.36 -13.39
CA VAL A 168 2.01 3.62 -13.06
C VAL A 168 2.54 4.80 -13.87
N LEU A 169 2.26 4.84 -15.18
CA LEU A 169 2.69 5.94 -16.05
C LEU A 169 2.07 7.27 -15.64
N HIS A 170 0.75 7.30 -15.44
CA HIS A 170 0.04 8.52 -15.05
C HIS A 170 0.53 9.06 -13.71
N THR A 171 0.63 8.19 -12.70
CA THR A 171 1.15 8.56 -11.39
C THR A 171 2.62 9.01 -11.45
N SER A 172 3.46 8.37 -12.27
CA SER A 172 4.87 8.79 -12.43
C SER A 172 4.99 10.20 -12.99
N ILE A 173 4.16 10.56 -13.99
CA ILE A 173 4.14 11.91 -14.57
C ILE A 173 3.64 12.93 -13.54
N MET A 174 2.63 12.59 -12.74
CA MET A 174 2.10 13.50 -11.71
C MET A 174 3.07 13.74 -10.54
N ILE A 175 4.06 12.86 -10.35
CA ILE A 175 5.09 12.98 -9.28
C ILE A 175 6.39 13.60 -9.82
N GLU A 176 6.56 13.67 -11.14
CA GLU A 176 7.79 14.17 -11.78
C GLU A 176 8.07 15.62 -11.42
N ASP A 177 7.01 16.44 -11.37
CA ASP A 177 7.09 17.79 -10.84
C ASP A 177 7.16 17.71 -9.32
N SER A 178 8.23 18.25 -8.73
CA SER A 178 8.48 18.20 -7.28
C SER A 178 7.51 19.05 -6.45
N GLN A 179 6.34 19.40 -6.99
CA GLN A 179 5.27 20.15 -6.36
C GLN A 179 3.93 19.49 -6.67
N SER A 180 3.15 19.20 -5.63
CA SER A 180 1.79 18.67 -5.77
C SER A 180 0.74 19.76 -5.59
N ASN A 181 -0.31 19.76 -6.40
CA ASN A 181 -1.47 20.63 -6.20
C ASN A 181 -2.80 19.84 -6.04
N TRP A 182 -3.83 20.52 -5.54
CA TRP A 182 -5.13 19.89 -5.27
C TRP A 182 -5.84 19.40 -6.55
N LEU A 183 -5.55 20.02 -7.70
CA LEU A 183 -6.14 19.65 -8.99
C LEU A 183 -5.50 18.35 -9.52
N GLU A 184 -4.18 18.17 -9.39
CA GLU A 184 -3.49 16.90 -9.67
C GLU A 184 -4.03 15.77 -8.79
N GLY A 185 -4.19 16.05 -7.49
CA GLY A 185 -4.83 15.11 -6.57
C GLY A 185 -6.25 14.72 -7.02
N LEU A 186 -7.05 15.68 -7.46
CA LEU A 186 -8.38 15.43 -8.00
C LEU A 186 -8.33 14.60 -9.29
N GLN A 187 -7.38 14.86 -10.19
CA GLN A 187 -7.19 14.08 -11.42
C GLN A 187 -6.86 12.62 -11.13
N LEU A 188 -6.01 12.34 -10.14
CA LEU A 188 -5.70 10.97 -9.71
C LEU A 188 -6.93 10.27 -9.14
N VAL A 189 -7.71 10.95 -8.28
CA VAL A 189 -8.95 10.40 -7.71
C VAL A 189 -9.99 10.11 -8.79
N VAL A 190 -10.19 11.03 -9.74
CA VAL A 190 -11.13 10.85 -10.86
C VAL A 190 -10.67 9.69 -11.75
N THR A 191 -9.37 9.57 -12.03
CA THR A 191 -8.82 8.46 -12.81
C THR A 191 -9.06 7.12 -12.12
N TYR A 192 -8.84 7.05 -10.80
CA TYR A 192 -9.16 5.85 -10.01
C TYR A 192 -10.66 5.51 -10.07
N PHE A 193 -11.54 6.51 -9.98
CA PHE A 193 -12.99 6.30 -10.08
C PHE A 193 -13.40 5.77 -11.46
N ILE A 194 -12.82 6.30 -12.55
CA ILE A 194 -13.07 5.80 -13.91
C ILE A 194 -12.64 4.33 -14.03
N VAL A 195 -11.48 3.96 -13.49
CA VAL A 195 -11.01 2.57 -13.45
C VAL A 195 -11.98 1.69 -12.65
N ALA A 196 -12.43 2.15 -11.48
CA ALA A 196 -13.38 1.42 -10.65
C ALA A 196 -14.71 1.15 -11.39
N VAL A 197 -15.23 2.17 -12.09
CA VAL A 197 -16.45 2.02 -12.92
C VAL A 197 -16.20 1.03 -14.07
N ALA A 198 -15.03 1.08 -14.71
CA ALA A 198 -14.70 0.14 -15.78
C ALA A 198 -14.68 -1.32 -15.28
N TYR A 199 -14.12 -1.59 -14.10
CA TYR A 199 -14.17 -2.91 -13.48
C TYR A 199 -15.59 -3.32 -13.05
N ALA A 200 -16.42 -2.37 -12.63
CA ALA A 200 -17.82 -2.65 -12.29
C ALA A 200 -18.66 -3.01 -13.54
N MET A 201 -18.32 -2.45 -14.70
CA MET A 201 -19.02 -2.69 -15.98
C MET A 201 -18.50 -3.92 -16.74
N THR A 202 -17.29 -4.37 -16.45
CA THR A 202 -16.71 -5.56 -17.08
C THR A 202 -17.22 -6.80 -16.36
N THR A 203 -18.21 -7.46 -16.96
CA THR A 203 -18.83 -8.71 -16.46
C THR A 203 -17.99 -9.93 -16.75
#